data_AF-A0A7S3MVL2-F1
#
_entry.id   AF-A0A7S3MVL2-F1
#
_cell.length_a   1.000
_cell.length_b   1.000
_cell.length_c   1.000
_cell.angle_alpha   90.00
_cell.angle_beta   90.00
_cell.angle_gamma   90.00
#
_symmetry.space_group_name_H-M   'P 1'
#
loop_
_entity.id
_entity.type
_entity.pdbx_description
1 polymer ?
#
loop_
_entity_poly.entity_id
_entity_poly.type
_entity_poly.pdbx_seq_one_letter_code
_entity_poly.pdbx_strand_id
1 'polypeptide(L)'
;MGNLQQKMRVAFKCYDFDDDDIINENDVLLILRNLPLFTEGRFGSSFGLSDSFSKNELFQMQKTHNSQVELLASSIFSEHPEGMFFEEFLNFALEVSGELFFNVFEYFYQHIPC
;
A
#
# COMPACT_ATOMS: atom_id res chain seq x y z
N MET A 1 12.19 18.75 -10.09
CA MET A 1 11.05 17.81 -10.03
C MET A 1 11.25 16.76 -11.11
N GLY A 2 11.39 15.48 -10.74
CA GLY A 2 11.51 14.38 -11.72
C GLY A 2 10.26 14.21 -12.57
N ASN A 3 10.41 13.62 -13.77
CA ASN A 3 9.29 13.35 -14.67
C ASN A 3 8.32 12.32 -14.02
N LEU A 4 7.05 12.30 -14.44
CA LEU A 4 6.03 11.41 -13.86
C LEU A 4 6.46 9.94 -13.91
N GLN A 5 7.09 9.51 -15.01
CA GLN A 5 7.57 8.15 -15.21
C GLN A 5 8.67 7.75 -14.21
N GLN A 6 9.56 8.67 -13.85
CA GLN A 6 10.59 8.49 -12.83
C GLN A 6 9.97 8.36 -11.45
N LYS A 7 8.96 9.18 -11.14
CA LYS A 7 8.21 9.10 -9.88
C LYS A 7 7.47 7.78 -9.75
N MET A 8 6.80 7.34 -10.82
CA MET A 8 6.12 6.05 -10.88
C MET A 8 7.09 4.89 -10.79
N ARG A 9 8.30 5.01 -11.35
CA ARG A 9 9.34 3.98 -11.22
C ARG A 9 9.84 3.82 -9.78
N VAL A 10 9.96 4.93 -9.05
CA VAL A 10 10.27 4.87 -7.61
C VAL A 10 9.12 4.21 -6.85
N ALA A 11 7.87 4.58 -7.15
CA ALA A 11 6.70 3.96 -6.52
C ALA A 11 6.65 2.44 -6.80
N PHE A 12 6.85 2.04 -8.06
CA PHE A 12 6.92 0.64 -8.48
C PHE A 12 7.95 -0.14 -7.65
N LYS A 13 9.15 0.41 -7.48
CA LYS A 13 10.20 -0.19 -6.64
C LYS A 13 9.91 -0.20 -5.14
N CYS A 14 8.94 0.59 -4.67
CA CYS A 14 8.46 0.45 -3.30
C CYS A 14 7.44 -0.68 -3.15
N TYR A 15 6.75 -1.04 -4.25
CA TYR A 15 5.81 -2.15 -4.28
C TYR A 15 6.47 -3.49 -4.58
N ASP A 16 7.49 -3.52 -5.43
CA ASP A 16 8.36 -4.67 -5.73
C ASP A 16 9.31 -4.93 -4.54
N PHE A 17 8.90 -5.82 -3.62
CA PHE A 17 9.59 -6.04 -2.34
C PHE A 17 10.80 -6.96 -2.46
N ASP A 18 10.76 -7.93 -3.37
CA ASP A 18 11.84 -8.88 -3.63
C ASP A 18 12.77 -8.49 -4.80
N ASP A 19 12.51 -7.35 -5.45
CA ASP A 19 13.33 -6.73 -6.50
C ASP A 19 13.42 -7.61 -7.77
N ASP A 20 12.33 -8.29 -8.12
CA ASP A 20 12.23 -9.16 -9.30
C ASP A 20 11.64 -8.46 -10.54
N ASP A 21 11.40 -7.15 -10.44
CA ASP A 21 10.75 -6.30 -11.44
C ASP A 21 9.27 -6.69 -11.73
N ILE A 22 8.61 -7.40 -10.81
CA ILE A 22 7.21 -7.82 -10.90
C ILE A 22 6.52 -7.56 -9.55
N ILE A 23 5.45 -6.79 -9.55
CA ILE A 23 4.65 -6.65 -8.33
C ILE A 23 3.66 -7.82 -8.28
N ASN A 24 3.74 -8.64 -7.23
CA ASN A 24 2.80 -9.73 -7.01
C ASN A 24 1.76 -9.39 -5.93
N GLU A 25 0.71 -10.20 -5.84
CA GLU A 25 -0.34 -10.04 -4.83
C GLU A 25 0.25 -10.00 -3.41
N ASN A 26 1.24 -10.84 -3.13
CA ASN A 26 1.88 -10.91 -1.82
C ASN A 26 2.61 -9.61 -1.46
N ASP A 27 3.21 -8.91 -2.41
CA ASP A 27 3.95 -7.68 -2.14
C ASP A 27 3.00 -6.55 -1.77
N VAL A 28 1.89 -6.44 -2.52
CA VAL A 28 0.81 -5.50 -2.21
C VAL A 28 0.16 -5.81 -0.87
N LEU A 29 -0.10 -7.09 -0.55
CA LEU A 29 -0.61 -7.50 0.76
C LEU A 29 0.35 -7.14 1.89
N LEU A 30 1.66 -7.35 1.69
CA LEU A 30 2.68 -7.04 2.69
C LEU A 30 2.72 -5.54 2.97
N ILE A 31 2.59 -4.70 1.95
CA ILE A 31 2.61 -3.25 2.12
C ILE A 31 1.31 -2.76 2.76
N LEU A 32 0.15 -3.10 2.17
CA LEU A 32 -1.14 -2.57 2.59
C LEU A 32 -1.53 -3.02 4.00
N ARG A 33 -1.20 -4.25 4.42
CA ARG A 33 -1.47 -4.71 5.81
C ARG A 33 -0.66 -3.96 6.87
N ASN A 34 0.47 -3.38 6.48
CA ASN A 34 1.36 -2.64 7.38
C ASN A 34 1.13 -1.11 7.29
N LEU A 35 0.24 -0.64 6.43
CA LEU A 35 -0.17 0.75 6.43
C LEU A 35 -0.96 1.08 7.71
N PRO A 36 -0.65 2.20 8.38
CA PRO A 36 -1.37 2.59 9.57
C PRO A 36 -2.82 2.96 9.21
N LEU A 37 -3.78 2.35 9.88
CA LEU A 37 -5.23 2.62 9.72
C LEU A 37 -5.63 4.04 10.11
N PHE A 38 -4.77 4.69 10.89
CA PHE A 38 -4.98 6.05 11.41
C PHE A 38 -3.72 6.85 11.17
N THR A 39 -3.87 8.05 10.63
CA THR A 39 -2.78 9.03 10.43
C THR A 39 -2.12 9.47 11.74
N GLU A 40 -2.77 9.24 12.87
CA GLU A 40 -2.25 9.50 14.22
C GLU A 40 -1.90 8.21 14.96
N GLY A 41 -0.76 7.59 14.63
CA GLY A 41 -0.19 6.55 15.49
C GLY A 41 0.59 5.49 14.73
N ARG A 42 1.93 5.57 14.80
CA ARG A 42 2.83 4.51 14.36
C ARG A 42 2.52 3.21 15.12
N PHE A 43 2.27 2.13 14.40
CA PHE A 43 2.21 0.79 14.98
C PHE A 43 3.59 0.44 15.55
N GLY A 44 3.66 0.34 16.87
CA GLY A 44 4.88 0.17 17.66
C GLY A 44 4.77 0.79 19.05
N SER A 45 3.89 1.78 19.21
CA SER A 45 3.56 2.36 20.51
C SER A 45 2.09 2.16 20.82
N SER A 46 1.79 1.32 21.82
CA SER A 46 0.45 1.17 22.42
C SER A 46 -0.05 2.44 23.14
N PHE A 47 0.41 3.63 22.75
CA PHE A 47 0.34 4.85 23.55
C PHE A 47 -0.62 5.93 23.01
N GLY A 48 -1.26 5.73 21.84
CA GLY A 48 -2.13 6.76 21.23
C GLY A 48 -3.60 6.38 21.05
N LEU A 49 -3.92 5.09 20.87
CA LEU A 49 -5.29 4.62 20.60
C LEU A 49 -5.97 3.99 21.82
N SER A 50 -5.22 3.79 22.91
CA SER A 50 -5.70 3.11 24.13
C SER A 50 -6.81 3.86 24.87
N ASP A 51 -6.97 5.16 24.61
CA ASP A 51 -7.99 5.98 25.26
C ASP A 51 -9.33 5.96 24.52
N SER A 52 -9.36 5.49 23.27
CA SER A 52 -10.56 5.58 22.41
C SER A 52 -11.17 4.22 22.05
N PHE A 53 -10.39 3.14 22.05
CA PHE A 53 -10.86 1.81 21.65
C PHE A 53 -10.36 0.70 22.58
N SER A 54 -11.20 -0.27 22.87
CA SER A 54 -10.81 -1.48 23.58
C SER A 54 -9.88 -2.36 22.72
N LYS A 55 -9.06 -3.19 23.38
CA LYS A 55 -8.18 -4.16 22.69
C LYS A 55 -8.95 -5.08 21.72
N ASN A 56 -10.17 -5.47 22.08
CA ASN A 56 -11.02 -6.31 21.23
C ASN A 56 -11.50 -5.56 19.99
N GLU A 57 -11.88 -4.28 20.12
CA GLU A 57 -12.27 -3.45 18.97
C GLU A 57 -11.10 -3.25 18.02
N LEU A 58 -9.91 -2.92 18.54
CA LEU A 58 -8.70 -2.79 17.72
C LEU A 58 -8.37 -4.07 16.96
N PHE A 59 -8.49 -5.23 17.62
CA PHE A 59 -8.28 -6.53 16.97
C PHE A 59 -9.30 -6.80 15.86
N GLN A 60 -10.58 -6.49 16.09
CA GLN A 60 -11.61 -6.66 15.07
C GLN A 60 -11.41 -5.70 13.90
N MET A 61 -11.05 -4.44 14.16
CA MET A 61 -10.73 -3.46 13.13
C MET A 61 -9.57 -3.92 12.26
N GLN A 62 -8.49 -4.41 12.88
CA GLN A 62 -7.33 -4.94 12.15
C GLN A 62 -7.71 -6.17 11.31
N LYS A 63 -8.54 -7.07 11.86
CA LYS A 63 -9.03 -8.25 11.13
C LYS A 63 -9.88 -7.86 9.93
N THR A 64 -10.84 -6.95 10.11
CA THR A 64 -11.70 -6.44 9.03
C THR A 64 -10.87 -5.75 7.95
N HIS A 65 -9.91 -4.91 8.35
CA HIS A 65 -9.00 -4.27 7.41
C HIS A 65 -8.21 -5.29 6.60
N ASN A 66 -7.60 -6.28 7.24
CA ASN A 66 -6.83 -7.30 6.55
C ASN A 66 -7.68 -8.08 5.54
N SER A 67 -8.93 -8.41 5.88
CA SER A 67 -9.85 -9.05 4.95
C SER A 67 -10.25 -8.15 3.78
N GLN A 68 -10.40 -6.83 3.99
CA GLN A 68 -10.66 -5.89 2.90
C GLN A 68 -9.46 -5.74 1.96
N VAL A 69 -8.25 -5.70 2.53
CA VAL A 69 -6.99 -5.67 1.78
C VAL A 69 -6.83 -6.93 0.94
N GLU A 70 -7.16 -8.11 1.48
CA GLU A 70 -7.18 -9.38 0.74
C GLU A 70 -8.14 -9.33 -0.44
N LEU A 71 -9.39 -8.92 -0.22
CA LEU A 71 -10.38 -8.83 -1.31
C LEU A 71 -9.95 -7.86 -2.40
N LEU A 72 -9.35 -6.72 -2.02
CA LEU A 72 -8.84 -5.74 -2.96
C LEU A 72 -7.67 -6.31 -3.78
N ALA A 73 -6.68 -6.90 -3.12
CA ALA A 73 -5.51 -7.46 -3.79
C ALA A 73 -5.94 -8.59 -4.74
N SER A 74 -6.77 -9.52 -4.29
CA SER A 74 -7.26 -10.61 -5.15
C SER A 74 -8.07 -10.09 -6.33
N SER A 75 -8.83 -8.99 -6.19
CA SER A 75 -9.53 -8.36 -7.30
C SER A 75 -8.56 -7.82 -8.35
N ILE A 76 -7.51 -7.10 -7.92
CA ILE A 76 -6.51 -6.52 -8.83
C ILE A 76 -5.74 -7.64 -9.54
N PHE A 77 -5.24 -8.62 -8.80
CA PHE A 77 -4.39 -9.68 -9.34
C PHE A 77 -5.17 -10.79 -10.05
N SER A 78 -6.51 -10.82 -9.95
CA SER A 78 -7.32 -11.70 -10.81
C SER A 78 -7.21 -11.35 -12.30
N GLU A 79 -6.93 -10.08 -12.61
CA GLU A 79 -6.68 -9.60 -13.98
C GLU A 79 -5.19 -9.68 -14.37
N HIS A 80 -4.30 -9.85 -13.39
CA HIS A 80 -2.84 -9.92 -13.54
C HIS A 80 -2.25 -11.18 -12.87
N PRO A 81 -2.52 -12.39 -13.38
CA PRO A 81 -2.13 -13.65 -12.73
C PRO A 81 -0.63 -13.92 -12.70
N GLU A 82 0.15 -13.29 -13.59
CA GLU A 82 1.62 -13.39 -13.61
C GLU A 82 2.31 -12.27 -12.82
N GLY A 83 1.52 -11.48 -12.08
CA GLY A 83 2.00 -10.24 -11.46
C GLY A 83 1.90 -9.06 -12.42
N MET A 84 2.27 -7.88 -11.92
CA MET A 84 2.11 -6.60 -12.61
C MET A 84 3.49 -6.02 -12.94
N PHE A 85 3.80 -5.90 -14.23
CA PHE A 85 5.02 -5.25 -14.71
C PHE A 85 4.89 -3.72 -14.67
N PHE A 86 6.01 -3.01 -14.79
CA PHE A 86 6.03 -1.54 -14.71
C PHE A 86 5.04 -0.82 -15.63
N GLU A 87 4.89 -1.28 -16.89
CA GLU A 87 3.95 -0.67 -17.84
C GLU A 87 2.49 -0.89 -17.42
N GLU A 88 2.16 -2.08 -16.90
CA GLU A 88 0.83 -2.38 -16.38
C GLU A 88 0.54 -1.58 -15.11
N PHE A 89 1.51 -1.47 -14.21
CA PHE A 89 1.44 -0.61 -13.03
C PHE A 89 1.21 0.85 -13.40
N LEU A 90 1.92 1.36 -14.41
CA LEU A 90 1.75 2.73 -14.88
C LEU A 90 0.35 2.94 -15.46
N ASN A 91 -0.13 2.03 -16.30
CA ASN A 91 -1.47 2.10 -16.89
C ASN A 91 -2.54 2.01 -15.79
N PHE A 92 -2.40 1.07 -14.86
CA PHE A 92 -3.29 0.92 -13.72
C PHE A 92 -3.33 2.19 -12.85
N ALA A 93 -2.18 2.78 -12.54
CA ALA A 93 -2.09 4.03 -11.78
C ALA A 93 -2.74 5.22 -12.51
N LEU A 94 -2.64 5.27 -13.84
CA LEU A 94 -3.26 6.31 -14.68
C LEU A 94 -4.77 6.12 -14.81
N GLU A 95 -5.25 4.88 -14.92
CA GLU A 95 -6.68 4.56 -15.03
C GLU A 95 -7.43 4.75 -13.71
N VAL A 96 -6.84 4.30 -12.61
CA VAL A 96 -7.52 4.31 -11.32
C VAL A 96 -7.53 5.71 -10.71
N SER A 97 -6.56 6.59 -11.03
CA SER A 97 -6.44 7.94 -10.45
C SER A 97 -6.66 7.97 -8.92
N GLY A 98 -6.36 6.86 -8.24
CA GLY A 98 -6.87 6.57 -6.91
C GLY A 98 -5.88 6.95 -5.82
N GLU A 99 -6.38 7.66 -4.81
CA GLU A 99 -5.65 8.04 -3.58
C GLU A 99 -4.87 6.86 -2.97
N LEU A 100 -5.26 5.60 -3.18
CA LEU A 100 -4.63 4.44 -2.56
C LEU A 100 -3.19 4.14 -3.06
N PHE A 101 -2.94 4.25 -4.37
CA PHE A 101 -1.58 4.11 -4.93
C PHE A 101 -0.75 5.36 -4.67
N PHE A 102 -1.44 6.51 -4.64
CA PHE A 102 -0.84 7.74 -4.16
C PHE A 102 -0.55 7.71 -2.67
N ASN A 103 -1.23 6.94 -1.82
CA ASN A 103 -1.01 6.98 -0.37
C ASN A 103 0.38 6.47 0.02
N VAL A 104 0.86 5.39 -0.61
CA VAL A 104 2.23 4.91 -0.42
C VAL A 104 3.21 5.93 -1.03
N PHE A 105 2.95 6.39 -2.25
CA PHE A 105 3.77 7.39 -2.91
C PHE A 105 3.83 8.72 -2.15
N GLU A 106 2.75 9.17 -1.55
CA GLU A 106 2.57 10.43 -0.84
C GLU A 106 3.21 10.34 0.54
N TYR A 107 3.04 9.22 1.24
CA TYR A 107 3.78 8.95 2.48
C TYR A 107 5.29 8.99 2.25
N PHE A 108 5.79 8.33 1.19
CA PHE A 108 7.21 8.38 0.82
C PHE A 108 7.65 9.74 0.28
N TYR A 109 6.85 10.39 -0.57
CA TYR A 109 7.16 11.71 -1.13
C TYR A 109 7.26 12.79 -0.05
N GLN A 110 6.47 12.69 1.02
CA GLN A 110 6.55 13.61 2.17
C GLN A 110 7.75 13.33 3.09
N HIS A 111 8.34 12.13 3.07
CA HIS A 111 9.34 11.70 4.05
C HIS A 111 10.70 11.29 3.50
N ILE A 112 10.85 11.13 2.17
CA ILE A 112 12.15 10.89 1.53
C ILE A 112 12.79 12.26 1.24
N PRO A 113 13.91 12.62 1.89
CA PRO A 113 14.62 13.84 1.58
C PRO A 113 15.19 13.75 0.16
N CYS A 114 14.90 14.77 -0.67
CA CYS A 114 15.42 14.91 -2.03
C CYS A 114 16.95 14.99 -2.06
#